data_AF-A0A2X1RJS5-F1
#
_entry.id   AF-A0A2X1RJS5-F1
#
_cell.length_a   1.000
_cell.length_b   1.000
_cell.length_c   1.000
_cell.angle_alpha   90.00
_cell.angle_beta   90.00
_cell.angle_gamma   90.00
#
_symmetry.space_group_name_H-M   'P 1'
#
loop_
_entity.id
_entity.type
_entity.pdbx_description
1 polymer ?
#
loop_
_entity_poly.entity_id
_entity_poly.type
_entity_poly.pdbx_seq_one_letter_code
_entity_poly.pdbx_strand_id
1 'polypeptide(L)'
;MYYIERGLGIKWLAKLFALFGVMVAFFGIGTFPQVNAITHAMQDTFNIPVLVTAIIVTLLVGLIILGGVKRIATASSVIVPFMAILYVTTSLVIIL
;
A
#
# COMPACT_ATOMS: atom_id res chain seq x y z
N MET A 1 5.05 13.82 -12.84
CA MET A 1 5.11 15.29 -13.06
C MET A 1 6.43 15.75 -13.65
N TYR A 2 7.57 15.50 -13.00
CA TYR A 2 8.85 16.10 -13.37
C TYR A 2 9.30 15.82 -14.82
N TYR A 3 9.06 14.59 -15.30
CA TYR A 3 9.28 14.23 -16.71
C TYR A 3 8.36 14.98 -17.69
N ILE A 4 7.11 15.25 -17.31
CA ILE A 4 6.17 16.03 -18.13
C ILE A 4 6.56 17.51 -18.11
N GLU A 5 6.95 18.02 -16.94
CA GLU A 5 7.34 19.41 -16.77
C GLU A 5 8.65 19.73 -17.50
N ARG A 6 9.68 18.88 -17.37
CA ARG A 6 11.02 19.12 -17.92
C ARG A 6 11.27 18.45 -19.27
N GLY A 7 10.57 17.35 -19.58
CA GLY A 7 10.70 16.67 -20.87
C GLY A 7 9.76 17.25 -21.94
N LEU A 8 8.51 17.56 -21.59
CA LEU A 8 7.52 18.11 -22.53
C LEU A 8 7.34 19.64 -22.39
N GLY A 9 7.78 20.26 -21.31
CA GLY A 9 7.64 21.71 -21.06
C GLY A 9 6.23 22.16 -20.64
N ILE A 10 5.25 21.24 -20.59
CA ILE A 10 3.84 21.57 -20.34
C ILE A 10 3.52 21.49 -18.85
N LYS A 11 3.72 22.62 -18.14
CA LYS A 11 3.55 22.71 -16.68
C LYS A 11 2.13 22.43 -16.18
N TRP A 12 1.09 22.78 -16.96
CA TRP A 12 -0.31 22.54 -16.55
C TRP A 12 -0.68 21.05 -16.58
N LEU A 13 -0.23 20.33 -17.62
CA LEU A 13 -0.46 18.89 -17.71
C LEU A 13 0.27 18.12 -16.61
N ALA A 14 1.49 18.55 -16.26
CA ALA A 14 2.17 18.03 -15.09
C ALA A 14 1.28 18.20 -13.84
N LYS A 15 0.79 19.42 -13.57
CA LYS A 15 -0.07 19.75 -12.43
C LYS A 15 -1.28 18.82 -12.33
N LEU A 16 -1.97 18.65 -13.45
CA LEU A 16 -3.13 17.78 -13.55
C LEU A 16 -2.76 16.31 -13.28
N PHE A 17 -1.63 15.84 -13.83
CA PHE A 17 -1.20 14.45 -13.69
C PHE A 17 -0.97 14.04 -12.25
N ALA A 18 -0.30 14.83 -11.41
CA ALA A 18 -0.17 14.40 -10.00
C ALA A 18 -1.32 14.80 -9.09
N LEU A 19 -2.26 15.68 -9.51
CA LEU A 19 -3.56 15.71 -8.85
C LEU A 19 -4.25 14.35 -8.99
N PHE A 20 -4.35 13.83 -10.22
CA PHE A 20 -4.91 12.51 -10.45
C PHE A 20 -4.07 11.39 -9.84
N GLY A 21 -2.74 11.48 -9.88
CA GLY A 21 -1.85 10.51 -9.24
C GLY A 21 -2.08 10.41 -7.73
N VAL A 22 -2.27 11.55 -7.05
CA VAL A 22 -2.63 11.59 -5.64
C VAL A 22 -4.03 10.99 -5.42
N MET A 23 -5.01 11.33 -6.25
CA MET A 23 -6.36 10.74 -6.16
C MET A 23 -6.33 9.21 -6.30
N VAL A 24 -5.59 8.67 -7.26
CA VAL A 24 -5.43 7.22 -7.45
C VAL A 24 -4.70 6.58 -6.26
N ALA A 25 -3.70 7.27 -5.69
CA ALA A 25 -2.99 6.78 -4.52
C ALA A 25 -3.88 6.71 -3.26
N PHE A 26 -4.92 7.54 -3.14
CA PHE A 26 -5.83 7.46 -2.00
C PHE A 26 -7.05 6.58 -2.28
N PHE A 27 -7.73 6.78 -3.40
CA PHE A 27 -9.02 6.15 -3.74
C PHE A 27 -8.92 4.95 -4.66
N GLY A 28 -7.82 4.82 -5.42
CA GLY A 28 -7.58 3.71 -6.33
C GLY A 28 -6.85 2.57 -5.64
N ILE A 29 -5.69 2.20 -6.17
CA ILE A 29 -4.93 1.03 -5.70
C ILE A 29 -4.19 1.23 -4.37
N GLY A 30 -4.24 2.43 -3.79
CA GLY A 30 -3.48 2.76 -2.58
C GLY A 30 -4.31 2.64 -1.30
N THR A 31 -4.26 3.65 -0.43
CA THR A 31 -4.46 3.44 1.01
C THR A 31 -5.87 3.01 1.41
N PHE A 32 -6.94 3.64 0.89
CA PHE A 32 -8.28 3.38 1.45
C PHE A 32 -8.81 1.97 1.16
N PRO A 33 -8.74 1.44 -0.08
CA PRO A 33 -9.22 0.08 -0.32
C PRO A 33 -8.38 -0.97 0.40
N GLN A 34 -7.06 -0.75 0.53
CA GLN A 34 -6.17 -1.67 1.23
C GLN A 34 -6.47 -1.73 2.73
N VAL A 35 -6.66 -0.59 3.39
CA VAL A 35 -7.01 -0.57 4.82
C VAL A 35 -8.37 -1.23 5.05
N ASN A 36 -9.38 -0.93 4.22
CA ASN A 36 -10.69 -1.56 4.32
C ASN A 36 -10.61 -3.08 4.18
N ALA A 37 -9.87 -3.59 3.18
CA ALA A 37 -9.70 -5.02 2.98
C ALA A 37 -9.06 -5.70 4.20
N ILE A 38 -8.01 -5.10 4.79
CA ILE A 38 -7.34 -5.63 5.98
C ILE A 38 -8.29 -5.63 7.19
N THR A 39 -8.98 -4.51 7.45
CA THR A 39 -9.84 -4.40 8.62
C THR A 39 -11.06 -5.32 8.54
N HIS A 40 -11.66 -5.47 7.36
CA HIS A 40 -12.77 -6.40 7.16
C HIS A 40 -12.31 -7.85 7.27
N ALA A 41 -11.19 -8.24 6.65
CA ALA A 41 -10.66 -9.61 6.81
C ALA A 41 -10.42 -9.98 8.28
N MET A 42 -9.96 -9.02 9.09
CA MET A 42 -9.72 -9.21 10.52
C MET A 42 -11.01 -9.30 11.33
N GLN A 43 -12.01 -8.50 10.98
CA GLN A 43 -13.33 -8.57 11.59
C GLN A 43 -14.03 -9.90 11.24
N ASP A 44 -14.03 -10.31 9.98
CA ASP A 44 -14.77 -11.49 9.51
C ASP A 44 -14.15 -12.79 9.99
N THR A 45 -12.81 -12.89 10.00
CA THR A 45 -12.10 -14.13 10.34
C THR A 45 -11.83 -14.26 11.83
N PHE A 46 -11.55 -13.14 12.51
CA PHE A 46 -11.09 -13.15 13.91
C PHE A 46 -11.99 -12.36 14.87
N ASN A 47 -13.10 -11.78 14.39
CA ASN A 47 -14.02 -10.95 15.18
C ASN A 47 -13.36 -9.74 15.87
N ILE A 48 -12.24 -9.27 15.34
CA ILE A 48 -11.52 -8.10 15.88
C ILE A 48 -12.21 -6.82 15.39
N PRO A 49 -12.54 -5.87 16.27
CA PRO A 49 -13.14 -4.60 15.86
C PRO A 49 -12.25 -3.81 14.90
N VAL A 50 -12.85 -3.24 13.85
CA VAL A 50 -12.20 -2.43 12.81
C VAL A 50 -11.26 -1.37 13.38
N LEU A 51 -11.72 -0.66 14.42
CA LEU A 51 -10.97 0.43 15.04
C LEU A 51 -9.62 -0.04 15.61
N VAL A 52 -9.60 -1.22 16.24
CA VAL A 52 -8.38 -1.78 16.84
C VAL A 52 -7.38 -2.14 15.74
N THR A 53 -7.84 -2.85 14.71
CA THR A 53 -7.02 -3.20 13.55
C THR A 53 -6.46 -1.96 12.84
N ALA A 54 -7.29 -0.94 12.62
CA ALA A 54 -6.89 0.30 11.95
C ALA A 54 -5.80 1.06 12.74
N ILE A 55 -5.92 1.15 14.07
CA ILE A 55 -4.91 1.79 14.92
C ILE A 55 -3.58 1.03 14.84
N ILE A 56 -3.61 -0.30 14.97
CA ILE A 56 -2.40 -1.13 14.91
C ILE A 56 -1.71 -0.98 13.55
N VAL A 57 -2.46 -1.12 12.45
CA VAL A 57 -1.92 -0.96 11.08
C VAL A 57 -1.33 0.43 10.89
N THR A 58 -2.01 1.48 11.36
CA THR A 58 -1.53 2.86 11.27
C THR A 58 -0.20 3.06 12.00
N LEU A 59 -0.06 2.50 13.21
CA LEU A 59 1.18 2.58 13.98
C LEU A 59 2.32 1.84 13.27
N LEU A 60 2.09 0.60 12.81
CA LEU A 60 3.10 -0.20 12.13
C LEU A 60 3.57 0.45 10.82
N VAL A 61 2.63 0.91 10.00
CA VAL A 61 2.93 1.60 8.73
C VAL A 61 3.59 2.95 9.01
N GLY A 62 3.11 3.71 10.00
CA GLY A 62 3.69 4.98 10.41
C GLY A 62 5.16 4.86 10.82
N LEU A 63 5.53 3.82 11.58
CA LEU A 63 6.92 3.55 11.96
C LEU A 63 7.85 3.34 10.75
N ILE A 64 7.33 2.75 9.67
CA ILE A 64 8.09 2.53 8.43
C ILE A 64 8.18 3.83 7.62
N ILE A 65 7.06 4.54 7.44
CA ILE A 65 6.98 5.76 6.63
C ILE A 65 7.81 6.90 7.24
N LEU A 66 7.77 7.08 8.55
CA LEU A 66 8.55 8.13 9.25
C LEU A 66 10.06 7.97 9.08
N GLY A 67 10.54 6.77 8.76
CA GLY A 67 11.95 6.52 8.43
C GLY A 67 12.36 6.91 7.00
N GLY A 68 11.44 7.43 6.20
CA GLY A 68 11.68 7.88 4.83
C GLY A 68 11.81 6.76 3.80
N VAL A 69 12.07 7.14 2.55
CA VAL A 69 12.01 6.26 1.38
C VAL A 69 12.97 5.06 1.49
N LYS A 70 14.14 5.24 2.10
CA LYS A 70 15.12 4.15 2.28
C LYS A 70 14.58 3.03 3.19
N ARG A 71 13.87 3.40 4.27
CA ARG A 71 13.28 2.43 5.20
C ARG A 71 12.09 1.73 4.55
N ILE A 72 11.26 2.45 3.80
CA ILE A 72 10.17 1.89 3.01
C ILE A 72 10.71 0.84 2.03
N ALA A 73 11.74 1.18 1.27
CA ALA A 73 12.34 0.24 0.31
C ALA A 73 12.90 -1.03 0.99
N THR A 74 13.60 -0.86 2.12
CA THR A 74 14.19 -2.00 2.86
C THR A 74 13.12 -2.90 3.48
N ALA A 75 12.04 -2.32 4.02
CA ALA A 75 10.93 -3.08 4.57
C ALA A 75 10.21 -3.86 3.46
N SER A 76 9.87 -3.19 2.35
CA SER A 76 9.21 -3.83 1.21
C SER A 76 10.06 -4.91 0.56
N SER A 77 11.40 -4.73 0.48
CA SER A 77 12.27 -5.74 -0.14
C SER A 77 12.34 -7.06 0.65
N VAL A 78 12.00 -7.05 1.94
CA VAL A 78 11.94 -8.27 2.76
C VAL A 78 10.51 -8.80 2.83
N ILE A 79 9.53 -7.93 3.05
CA ILE A 79 8.13 -8.31 3.27
C ILE A 79 7.50 -8.88 1.99
N VAL A 80 7.72 -8.25 0.84
CA VAL A 80 7.09 -8.65 -0.43
C VAL A 80 7.48 -10.06 -0.87
N PRO A 81 8.78 -10.45 -0.94
CA PRO A 81 9.13 -11.80 -1.35
C PRO A 81 8.66 -12.85 -0.33
N PHE A 82 8.75 -12.55 0.96
CA PHE A 82 8.26 -13.45 2.00
C PHE A 82 6.75 -13.70 1.87
N MET A 83 5.96 -12.64 1.66
CA MET A 83 4.51 -12.73 1.43
C MET A 83 4.20 -13.58 0.18
N ALA A 84 4.91 -13.35 -0.92
CA ALA A 84 4.70 -14.09 -2.17
C ALA A 84 4.99 -15.58 -2.01
N ILE A 85 6.11 -15.93 -1.36
CA ILE A 85 6.48 -17.34 -1.12
C ILE A 85 5.43 -18.03 -0.26
N LEU A 86 5.05 -17.43 0.88
CA LEU A 86 4.04 -18.02 1.76
C LEU A 86 2.70 -18.23 1.04
N TYR A 87 2.24 -17.24 0.29
CA TYR A 87 0.98 -17.33 -0.45
C TYR A 87 1.04 -18.46 -1.48
N VAL A 88 2.05 -18.46 -2.35
CA VAL A 88 2.19 -19.47 -3.42
C VAL A 88 2.36 -20.87 -2.84
N THR A 89 3.21 -21.06 -1.84
CA THR A 89 3.41 -22.38 -1.22
C THR A 89 2.12 -22.88 -0.57
N THR A 90 1.41 -22.04 0.18
CA THR A 90 0.14 -22.44 0.82
C THR A 90 -0.90 -22.82 -0.23
N SER A 91 -1.04 -22.02 -1.30
CA SER A 91 -1.96 -22.33 -2.39
C SER A 91 -1.61 -23.65 -3.09
N LEU A 92 -0.33 -23.91 -3.35
CA LEU A 92 0.11 -25.16 -3.98
C LEU A 92 -0.20 -26.38 -3.09
N VAL A 93 0.02 -26.27 -1.77
CA VAL A 93 -0.27 -27.35 -0.81
C VAL A 93 -1.77 -27.64 -0.72
N ILE A 94 -2.65 -26.64 -0.91
CA ILE A 94 -4.11 -26.84 -0.88
C ILE A 94 -4.61 -27.48 -2.19
N ILE A 95 -4.00 -27.16 -3.32
CA ILE A 95 -4.43 -27.63 -4.64
C ILE A 95 -3.99 -29.06 -4.95
N LEU A 96 -2.77 -29.43 -4.51
CA LEU A 96 -2.17 -30.76 -4.71
C LEU A 96 -2.68 -31.77 -3.67
#